data_AF-A0A3S9BIV8-F1
#
_entry.id   AF-A0A3S9BIV8-F1
#
_cell.length_a   1.000
_cell.length_b   1.000
_cell.length_c   1.000
_cell.angle_alpha   90.00
_cell.angle_beta   90.00
_cell.angle_gamma   90.00
#
_symmetry.space_group_name_H-M   'P 1'
#
loop_
_entity.id
_entity.type
_entity.pdbx_description
1 polymer ?
#
loop_
_entity_poly.entity_id
_entity_poly.type
_entity_poly.pdbx_seq_one_letter_code
_entity_poly.pdbx_strand_id
1 'polypeptide(L)'
;MRSIRHPGPMAAERFAAMPCVAEPLTLRLEPGRSINDAVAQALAEAGFSGGYIRLRNARVDPMRYVIPAASPNSTHAAWYSDTFAPQGITVIEDAGLVAGRRDDEPFLHCHGIWHIPDGVRRMGHLLPLDSQLAEPVEVAAWGIAGALFDVRDDAETNFRLFVPIKAPVLGERRGRRAALCTVKPNEDIGQAIEAVCRRHGFDHASIRGIGSLVGADFDDGSAVSSYATEVLVTGGAIRSGRCTLDIALVGMDGEISAGRLRRGANAVCVTFELLIVASDEESA
;
A
#
# COMPACT_ATOMS: atom_id res chain seq x y z
N MET A 1 -0.35 13.72 18.35
CA MET A 1 -0.60 12.58 17.45
C MET A 1 -1.13 11.41 18.28
N ARG A 2 -2.12 10.67 17.75
CA ARG A 2 -2.66 9.46 18.41
C ARG A 2 -1.62 8.34 18.42
N SER A 3 -1.81 7.31 19.24
CA SER A 3 -0.92 6.14 19.28
C SER A 3 -1.69 4.87 19.64
N ILE A 4 -1.14 3.71 19.26
CA ILE A 4 -1.65 2.39 19.59
C ILE A 4 -0.55 1.55 20.26
N ARG A 5 -0.92 0.73 21.25
CA ARG A 5 0.02 -0.17 21.92
C ARG A 5 0.01 -1.53 21.25
N HIS A 6 1.11 -1.87 20.60
CA HIS A 6 1.35 -3.21 20.06
C HIS A 6 1.85 -4.18 21.15
N PRO A 7 1.63 -5.49 20.96
CA PRO A 7 1.88 -6.50 22.00
C PRO A 7 3.37 -6.74 22.26
N GLY A 8 4.22 -6.61 21.24
CA GLY A 8 5.63 -6.89 21.32
C GLY A 8 6.52 -5.67 21.60
N PRO A 9 7.84 -5.88 21.66
CA PRO A 9 8.78 -4.80 21.92
C PRO A 9 8.82 -3.83 20.74
N MET A 10 8.88 -2.53 21.05
CA MET A 10 9.05 -1.49 20.05
C MET A 10 10.38 -1.68 19.29
N ALA A 11 10.32 -1.75 17.96
CA ALA A 11 11.51 -1.84 17.12
C ALA A 11 12.38 -0.58 17.26
N ALA A 12 13.70 -0.77 17.34
CA ALA A 12 14.64 0.35 17.45
C ALA A 12 14.71 1.18 16.16
N GLU A 13 14.71 0.53 14.98
CA GLU A 13 14.58 1.22 13.70
C GLU A 13 13.09 1.36 13.36
N ARG A 14 12.66 2.62 13.17
CA ARG A 14 11.23 2.96 12.97
C ARG A 14 10.77 2.98 11.51
N PHE A 15 11.70 2.83 10.57
CA PHE A 15 11.39 2.59 9.17
C PHE A 15 12.53 1.78 8.53
N ALA A 16 12.21 0.93 7.56
CA ALA A 16 13.20 0.27 6.72
C ALA A 16 13.10 0.86 5.32
N ALA A 17 14.24 1.17 4.68
CA ALA A 17 14.26 1.70 3.33
C ALA A 17 15.40 1.08 2.52
N MET A 18 15.09 0.64 1.29
CA MET A 18 16.06 0.06 0.37
C MET A 18 16.06 0.86 -0.94
N PRO A 19 17.22 1.39 -1.39
CA PRO A 19 17.30 2.10 -2.65
C PRO A 19 17.10 1.13 -3.82
N CYS A 20 16.41 1.60 -4.85
CA CYS A 20 16.08 0.81 -6.02
C CYS A 20 15.97 1.68 -7.28
N VAL A 21 15.70 1.03 -8.40
CA VAL A 21 15.30 1.65 -9.66
C VAL A 21 13.85 1.27 -9.92
N ALA A 22 13.01 2.24 -10.27
CA ALA A 22 11.60 2.04 -10.60
C ALA A 22 11.34 2.42 -12.06
N GLU A 23 10.80 1.50 -12.84
CA GLU A 23 10.47 1.66 -14.26
C GLU A 23 8.95 1.76 -14.44
N PRO A 24 8.43 2.82 -15.08
CA PRO A 24 7.01 2.89 -15.38
C PRO A 24 6.65 1.86 -16.45
N LEU A 25 5.55 1.14 -16.22
CA LEU A 25 5.04 0.09 -17.09
C LEU A 25 3.56 0.31 -17.38
N THR A 26 3.13 -0.16 -18.55
CA THR A 26 1.74 -0.45 -18.84
C THR A 26 1.63 -1.96 -18.97
N LEU A 27 0.85 -2.59 -18.10
CA LEU A 27 0.67 -4.04 -18.08
C LEU A 27 -0.75 -4.40 -18.49
N ARG A 28 -0.90 -5.52 -19.18
CA ARG A 28 -2.21 -6.12 -19.45
C ARG A 28 -2.40 -7.30 -18.52
N LEU A 29 -3.46 -7.27 -17.72
CA LEU A 29 -3.82 -8.35 -16.82
C LEU A 29 -4.93 -9.17 -17.47
N GLU A 30 -4.73 -10.48 -17.59
CA GLU A 30 -5.71 -11.41 -18.17
C GLU A 30 -6.62 -12.01 -17.10
N PRO A 31 -7.90 -12.29 -17.41
CA PRO A 31 -8.85 -12.91 -16.50
C PRO A 31 -8.62 -14.43 -16.36
N GLY A 32 -9.45 -15.08 -15.54
CA GLY A 32 -9.46 -16.54 -15.37
C GLY A 32 -8.43 -17.09 -14.37
N ARG A 33 -7.87 -16.20 -13.55
CA ARG A 33 -6.93 -16.52 -12.46
C ARG A 33 -7.08 -15.52 -11.33
N SER A 34 -6.43 -15.79 -10.20
CA SER A 34 -6.38 -14.86 -9.08
C SER A 34 -5.73 -13.53 -9.50
N ILE A 35 -6.13 -12.42 -8.88
CA ILE A 35 -5.46 -11.12 -9.08
C ILE A 35 -3.98 -11.23 -8.75
N ASN A 36 -3.62 -12.02 -7.72
CA ASN A 36 -2.24 -12.32 -7.37
C ASN A 36 -1.45 -12.86 -8.57
N ASP A 37 -1.98 -13.90 -9.23
CA ASP A 37 -1.30 -14.58 -10.34
C ASP A 37 -1.29 -13.73 -11.60
N ALA A 38 -2.37 -13.00 -11.88
CA ALA A 38 -2.44 -12.11 -13.05
C ALA A 38 -1.38 -11.02 -12.98
N VAL A 39 -1.24 -10.38 -11.82
CA VAL A 39 -0.23 -9.33 -11.63
C VAL A 39 1.19 -9.91 -11.58
N ALA A 40 1.40 -11.02 -10.88
CA ALA A 40 2.69 -11.67 -10.81
C ALA A 40 3.19 -12.11 -12.20
N GLN A 41 2.33 -12.71 -13.02
CA GLN A 41 2.69 -13.09 -14.38
C GLN A 41 3.02 -11.86 -15.23
N ALA A 42 2.17 -10.83 -15.23
CA ALA A 42 2.40 -9.64 -16.05
C ALA A 42 3.71 -8.92 -15.68
N LEU A 43 4.06 -8.86 -14.39
CA LEU A 43 5.35 -8.34 -13.94
C LEU A 43 6.52 -9.22 -14.41
N ALA A 44 6.38 -10.55 -14.28
CA ALA A 44 7.42 -11.49 -14.69
C ALA A 44 7.69 -11.43 -16.20
N GLU A 45 6.64 -11.32 -17.03
CA GLU A 45 6.74 -11.11 -18.48
C GLU A 45 7.45 -9.79 -18.82
N ALA A 46 7.25 -8.75 -18.01
CA ALA A 46 7.99 -7.49 -18.11
C ALA A 46 9.41 -7.54 -17.49
N GLY A 47 9.83 -8.69 -16.95
CA GLY A 47 11.17 -8.90 -16.39
C GLY A 47 11.36 -8.36 -14.96
N PHE A 48 10.29 -8.35 -14.16
CA PHE A 48 10.29 -7.90 -12.76
C PHE A 48 9.69 -8.97 -11.83
N SER A 49 10.25 -9.08 -10.62
CA SER A 49 9.73 -9.95 -9.55
C SER A 49 8.90 -9.21 -8.50
N GLY A 50 8.77 -7.88 -8.63
CA GLY A 50 8.03 -7.05 -7.70
C GLY A 50 7.78 -5.66 -8.28
N GLY A 51 6.86 -4.94 -7.66
CA GLY A 51 6.39 -3.68 -8.20
C GLY A 51 5.29 -3.00 -7.40
N TYR A 52 4.79 -1.90 -7.94
CA TYR A 52 3.56 -1.26 -7.48
C TYR A 52 2.60 -1.10 -8.64
N ILE A 53 1.33 -1.47 -8.46
CA ILE A 53 0.31 -1.45 -9.50
C ILE A 53 -0.82 -0.54 -9.08
N ARG A 54 -1.34 0.25 -10.02
CA ARG A 54 -2.59 0.99 -9.85
C ARG A 54 -3.68 0.34 -10.69
N LEU A 55 -4.68 -0.20 -10.03
CA LEU A 55 -5.80 -0.89 -10.65
C LEU A 55 -7.04 0.02 -10.61
N ARG A 56 -7.62 0.32 -11.78
CA ARG A 56 -8.77 1.21 -11.95
C ARG A 56 -9.71 0.64 -12.98
N ASN A 57 -11.01 0.85 -12.77
CA ASN A 57 -12.08 0.37 -13.62
C ASN A 57 -12.03 -1.14 -13.90
N ALA A 58 -11.41 -1.92 -13.01
CA ALA A 58 -11.28 -3.35 -13.16
C ALA A 58 -12.52 -4.07 -12.62
N ARG A 59 -13.06 -4.99 -13.42
CA ARG A 59 -14.19 -5.83 -13.02
C ARG A 59 -13.67 -7.08 -12.34
N VAL A 60 -14.17 -7.36 -11.14
CA VAL A 60 -13.70 -8.44 -10.28
C VAL A 60 -14.88 -9.33 -9.88
N ASP A 61 -14.76 -10.62 -10.17
CA ASP A 61 -15.72 -11.66 -9.78
C ASP A 61 -15.04 -13.04 -9.78
N PRO A 62 -14.95 -13.75 -8.64
CA PRO A 62 -15.38 -13.31 -7.32
C PRO A 62 -14.51 -12.16 -6.78
N MET A 63 -15.11 -11.30 -5.96
CA MET A 63 -14.43 -10.32 -5.11
C MET A 63 -14.44 -10.82 -3.65
N ARG A 64 -13.28 -10.78 -2.99
CA ARG A 64 -13.12 -11.10 -1.56
C ARG A 64 -12.30 -10.02 -0.90
N TYR A 65 -12.80 -9.48 0.20
CA TYR A 65 -12.12 -8.42 0.93
C TYR A 65 -12.46 -8.43 2.42
N VAL A 66 -11.64 -7.73 3.19
CA VAL A 66 -11.83 -7.48 4.62
C VAL A 66 -11.70 -5.99 4.90
N ILE A 67 -12.20 -5.55 6.06
CA ILE A 67 -11.97 -4.21 6.59
C ILE A 67 -11.26 -4.32 7.95
N PRO A 68 -10.73 -3.22 8.51
CA PRO A 68 -10.15 -3.23 9.85
C PRO A 68 -11.18 -3.69 10.89
N ALA A 69 -10.73 -4.42 11.89
CA ALA A 69 -11.55 -4.84 13.02
C ALA A 69 -10.75 -4.84 14.32
N ALA A 70 -11.48 -4.96 15.43
CA ALA A 70 -10.88 -5.20 16.72
C ALA A 70 -10.24 -6.58 16.77
N SER A 71 -9.07 -6.65 17.41
CA SER A 71 -8.41 -7.93 17.64
C SER A 71 -9.26 -8.83 18.56
N PRO A 72 -9.48 -10.11 18.20
CA PRO A 72 -10.27 -11.03 19.03
C PRO A 72 -9.55 -11.43 20.32
N ASN A 73 -8.24 -11.15 20.44
CA ASN A 73 -7.43 -11.47 21.60
C ASN A 73 -6.23 -10.51 21.73
N SER A 74 -5.40 -10.69 22.76
CA SER A 74 -4.25 -9.82 23.04
C SER A 74 -3.02 -10.05 22.16
N THR A 75 -3.06 -10.97 21.20
CA THR A 75 -1.91 -11.29 20.33
C THR A 75 -1.64 -10.22 19.28
N HIS A 76 -2.61 -9.37 18.97
CA HIS A 76 -2.50 -8.25 18.03
C HIS A 76 -3.26 -7.03 18.56
N ALA A 77 -2.87 -5.83 18.15
CA ALA A 77 -3.55 -4.59 18.52
C ALA A 77 -4.71 -4.20 17.58
N ALA A 78 -4.69 -4.71 16.35
CA ALA A 78 -5.72 -4.56 15.32
C ALA A 78 -5.84 -5.88 14.56
N TRP A 79 -6.95 -6.09 13.86
CA TRP A 79 -7.20 -7.32 13.09
C TRP A 79 -8.04 -7.03 11.84
N TYR A 80 -8.38 -8.07 11.11
CA TYR A 80 -9.30 -8.02 9.99
C TYR A 80 -10.69 -8.50 10.39
N SER A 81 -11.72 -7.95 9.75
CA SER A 81 -13.09 -8.45 9.86
C SER A 81 -13.23 -9.88 9.32
N ASP A 82 -14.43 -10.45 9.44
CA ASP A 82 -14.84 -11.56 8.58
C ASP A 82 -14.75 -11.14 7.10
N THR A 83 -14.54 -12.12 6.21
CA THR A 83 -14.44 -11.88 4.77
C THR A 83 -15.79 -11.50 4.18
N PHE A 84 -15.83 -10.35 3.51
CA PHE A 84 -16.93 -9.96 2.65
C PHE A 84 -16.82 -10.63 1.28
N ALA A 85 -17.93 -11.17 0.80
CA ALA A 85 -18.03 -11.92 -0.45
C ALA A 85 -19.27 -11.51 -1.27
N PRO A 86 -19.29 -10.27 -1.80
CA PRO A 86 -20.40 -9.84 -2.65
C PRO A 86 -20.59 -10.79 -3.84
N GLN A 87 -21.86 -11.03 -4.21
CA GLN A 87 -22.22 -11.94 -5.30
C GLN A 87 -22.36 -11.17 -6.61
N GLY A 88 -21.49 -11.46 -7.58
CA GLY A 88 -21.46 -10.81 -8.88
C GLY A 88 -20.38 -9.74 -8.99
N ILE A 89 -20.39 -9.03 -10.12
CA ILE A 89 -19.29 -8.15 -10.51
C ILE A 89 -19.16 -6.93 -9.59
N THR A 90 -18.00 -6.84 -8.95
CA THR A 90 -17.52 -5.63 -8.27
C THR A 90 -16.63 -4.83 -9.22
N VAL A 91 -16.78 -3.51 -9.26
CA VAL A 91 -15.96 -2.63 -10.11
C VAL A 91 -15.00 -1.82 -9.23
N ILE A 92 -13.70 -2.03 -9.42
CA ILE A 92 -12.66 -1.25 -8.73
C ILE A 92 -12.68 0.18 -9.25
N GLU A 93 -12.95 1.13 -8.36
CA GLU A 93 -12.83 2.57 -8.63
C GLU A 93 -11.35 2.94 -8.65
N ASP A 94 -10.63 2.61 -7.57
CA ASP A 94 -9.20 2.85 -7.46
C ASP A 94 -8.55 1.92 -6.42
N ALA A 95 -7.46 1.25 -6.76
CA ALA A 95 -6.73 0.38 -5.85
C ALA A 95 -5.22 0.45 -6.08
N GLY A 96 -4.46 0.33 -4.98
CA GLY A 96 -3.01 0.26 -4.97
C GLY A 96 -2.57 -1.12 -4.52
N LEU A 97 -1.70 -1.76 -5.32
CA LEU A 97 -1.18 -3.08 -5.04
C LEU A 97 0.34 -3.02 -4.89
N VAL A 98 0.82 -3.51 -3.77
CA VAL A 98 2.25 -3.77 -3.53
C VAL A 98 2.50 -5.22 -3.90
N ALA A 99 3.39 -5.44 -4.88
CA ALA A 99 3.80 -6.77 -5.32
C ALA A 99 5.20 -7.08 -4.81
N GLY A 100 5.30 -8.18 -4.06
CA GLY A 100 6.55 -8.70 -3.54
C GLY A 100 6.48 -10.22 -3.45
N ARG A 101 7.03 -10.78 -2.38
CA ARG A 101 6.97 -12.22 -2.14
C ARG A 101 6.71 -12.58 -0.68
N ARG A 102 6.18 -13.77 -0.48
CA ARG A 102 5.99 -14.42 0.81
C ARG A 102 6.40 -15.87 0.67
N ASP A 103 7.30 -16.32 1.54
CA ASP A 103 7.78 -17.71 1.52
C ASP A 103 8.32 -18.11 0.12
N ASP A 104 9.10 -17.18 -0.48
CA ASP A 104 9.67 -17.24 -1.84
C ASP A 104 8.67 -17.27 -3.03
N GLU A 105 7.36 -17.21 -2.76
CA GLU A 105 6.31 -17.15 -3.79
C GLU A 105 5.77 -15.72 -4.01
N PRO A 106 5.28 -15.37 -5.22
CA PRO A 106 4.66 -14.06 -5.48
C PRO A 106 3.48 -13.80 -4.54
N PHE A 107 3.50 -12.65 -3.87
CA PHE A 107 2.47 -12.27 -2.92
C PHE A 107 2.18 -10.77 -3.01
N LEU A 108 0.89 -10.43 -2.94
CA LEU A 108 0.41 -9.07 -3.10
C LEU A 108 -0.32 -8.56 -1.84
N HIS A 109 -0.17 -7.27 -1.58
CA HIS A 109 -1.00 -6.51 -0.64
C HIS A 109 -1.79 -5.46 -1.42
N CYS A 110 -3.11 -5.39 -1.22
CA CYS A 110 -3.98 -4.49 -1.97
C CYS A 110 -4.98 -3.77 -1.08
N HIS A 111 -4.96 -2.44 -1.10
CA HIS A 111 -6.06 -1.62 -0.60
C HIS A 111 -6.75 -0.91 -1.75
N GLY A 112 -8.06 -0.77 -1.68
CA GLY A 112 -8.82 -0.15 -2.77
C GLY A 112 -10.21 0.28 -2.40
N ILE A 113 -10.82 1.01 -3.32
CA ILE A 113 -12.19 1.49 -3.32
C ILE A 113 -12.89 0.84 -4.51
N TRP A 114 -14.11 0.37 -4.31
CA TRP A 114 -14.91 -0.28 -5.35
C TRP A 114 -16.40 -0.11 -5.13
N HIS A 115 -17.16 -0.34 -6.20
CA HIS A 115 -18.60 -0.47 -6.16
C HIS A 115 -18.98 -1.94 -6.21
N ILE A 116 -19.67 -2.43 -5.19
CA ILE A 116 -20.22 -3.79 -5.19
C ILE A 116 -21.50 -3.82 -6.08
N PRO A 117 -22.06 -5.00 -6.41
CA PRO A 117 -23.13 -5.16 -7.41
C PRO A 117 -24.40 -4.33 -7.19
N ASP A 118 -24.72 -3.99 -5.94
CA ASP A 118 -25.86 -3.12 -5.59
C ASP A 118 -25.56 -1.62 -5.79
N GLY A 119 -24.37 -1.28 -6.31
CA GLY A 119 -23.88 0.07 -6.54
C GLY A 119 -23.21 0.71 -5.32
N VAL A 120 -23.28 0.07 -4.15
CA VAL A 120 -22.77 0.66 -2.92
C VAL A 120 -21.25 0.70 -2.95
N ARG A 121 -20.71 1.88 -2.61
CA ARG A 121 -19.28 2.12 -2.52
C ARG A 121 -18.71 1.50 -1.25
N ARG A 122 -17.60 0.77 -1.40
CA ARG A 122 -16.88 0.06 -0.33
C ARG A 122 -15.39 0.30 -0.49
N MET A 123 -14.66 0.13 0.60
CA MET A 123 -13.21 0.18 0.63
C MET A 123 -12.71 -0.85 1.63
N GLY A 124 -11.48 -1.33 1.44
CA GLY A 124 -10.83 -2.24 2.37
C GLY A 124 -9.57 -2.86 1.80
N HIS A 125 -9.20 -3.98 2.41
CA HIS A 125 -8.12 -4.85 1.97
C HIS A 125 -8.68 -5.94 1.06
N LEU A 126 -8.31 -5.90 -0.22
CA LEU A 126 -8.69 -6.93 -1.19
C LEU A 126 -7.81 -8.16 -0.96
N LEU A 127 -8.42 -9.35 -0.93
CA LEU A 127 -7.73 -10.64 -0.82
C LEU A 127 -7.34 -11.12 -2.23
N PRO A 128 -6.07 -10.94 -2.68
CA PRO A 128 -5.75 -11.06 -4.11
C PRO A 128 -5.70 -12.51 -4.60
N LEU A 129 -5.45 -13.46 -3.71
CA LEU A 129 -5.49 -14.90 -3.99
C LEU A 129 -6.93 -15.41 -4.17
N ASP A 130 -7.89 -14.79 -3.48
CA ASP A 130 -9.29 -15.22 -3.47
C ASP A 130 -10.20 -14.39 -4.39
N SER A 131 -9.62 -13.39 -5.08
CA SER A 131 -10.33 -12.49 -5.98
C SER A 131 -9.82 -12.65 -7.42
N GLN A 132 -10.71 -12.57 -8.42
CA GLN A 132 -10.34 -12.81 -9.82
C GLN A 132 -10.83 -11.68 -10.73
N LEU A 133 -10.02 -11.34 -11.73
CA LEU A 133 -10.45 -10.44 -12.80
C LEU A 133 -11.51 -11.14 -13.67
N ALA A 134 -12.64 -10.46 -13.87
CA ALA A 134 -13.73 -10.95 -14.71
C ALA A 134 -13.47 -10.68 -16.21
N GLU A 135 -12.65 -9.69 -16.54
CA GLU A 135 -12.26 -9.35 -17.91
C GLU A 135 -10.81 -8.82 -17.95
N PRO A 136 -10.16 -8.79 -19.13
CA PRO A 136 -8.83 -8.23 -19.25
C PRO A 136 -8.82 -6.73 -18.95
N VAL A 137 -7.78 -6.25 -18.29
CA VAL A 137 -7.63 -4.82 -17.95
C VAL A 137 -6.19 -4.36 -18.18
N GLU A 138 -6.06 -3.15 -18.74
CA GLU A 138 -4.77 -2.46 -18.84
C GLU A 138 -4.54 -1.62 -17.58
N VAL A 139 -3.34 -1.73 -16.99
CA VAL A 139 -3.00 -1.09 -15.73
C VAL A 139 -1.68 -0.34 -15.81
N ALA A 140 -1.61 0.78 -15.09
CA ALA A 140 -0.36 1.48 -14.85
C ALA A 140 0.40 0.81 -13.70
N ALA A 141 1.68 0.54 -13.89
CA ALA A 141 2.52 -0.11 -12.90
C ALA A 141 3.91 0.50 -12.84
N TRP A 142 4.65 0.10 -11.80
CA TRP A 142 6.07 0.35 -11.63
C TRP A 142 6.77 -0.98 -11.39
N GLY A 143 7.62 -1.40 -12.33
CA GLY A 143 8.54 -2.50 -12.11
C GLY A 143 9.72 -2.05 -11.27
N ILE A 144 10.13 -2.85 -10.28
CA ILE A 144 11.17 -2.45 -9.33
C ILE A 144 12.37 -3.39 -9.45
N ALA A 145 13.56 -2.80 -9.53
CA ALA A 145 14.83 -3.52 -9.59
C ALA A 145 15.80 -3.02 -8.50
N GLY A 146 16.60 -3.94 -7.93
CA GLY A 146 17.56 -3.65 -6.86
C GLY A 146 16.99 -3.75 -5.44
N ALA A 147 15.67 -3.75 -5.30
CA ALA A 147 14.97 -4.05 -4.06
C ALA A 147 13.70 -4.86 -4.32
N LEU A 148 13.20 -5.54 -3.30
CA LEU A 148 11.95 -6.29 -3.32
C LEU A 148 11.29 -6.18 -1.94
N PHE A 149 9.97 -6.22 -1.89
CA PHE A 149 9.26 -6.43 -0.63
C PHE A 149 9.16 -7.93 -0.31
N ASP A 150 9.58 -8.31 0.89
CA ASP A 150 9.65 -9.69 1.39
C ASP A 150 8.85 -9.78 2.70
N VAL A 151 7.89 -10.68 2.78
CA VAL A 151 7.04 -10.83 3.98
C VAL A 151 7.81 -11.54 5.10
N ARG A 152 7.96 -10.86 6.24
CA ARG A 152 8.71 -11.34 7.41
C ARG A 152 7.92 -11.18 8.69
N ASP A 153 8.20 -12.01 9.68
CA ASP A 153 7.64 -11.85 11.02
C ASP A 153 8.08 -10.51 11.64
N ASP A 154 7.13 -9.79 12.20
CA ASP A 154 7.36 -8.53 12.90
C ASP A 154 7.08 -8.72 14.40
N ALA A 155 8.14 -8.62 15.20
CA ALA A 155 8.04 -8.86 16.64
C ALA A 155 7.24 -7.79 17.40
N GLU A 156 7.13 -6.56 16.88
CA GLU A 156 6.37 -5.49 17.55
C GLU A 156 4.88 -5.76 17.45
N THR A 157 4.39 -6.00 16.23
CA THR A 157 2.96 -6.11 15.90
C THR A 157 2.42 -7.55 15.96
N ASN A 158 3.31 -8.55 15.97
CA ASN A 158 3.03 -9.98 15.76
C ASN A 158 2.46 -10.35 14.38
N PHE A 159 2.39 -9.41 13.44
CA PHE A 159 2.03 -9.70 12.06
C PHE A 159 3.23 -10.19 11.24
N ARG A 160 2.91 -10.82 10.10
CA ARG A 160 3.86 -10.98 9.01
C ARG A 160 3.70 -9.81 8.05
N LEU A 161 4.72 -8.96 7.92
CA LEU A 161 4.66 -7.69 7.19
C LEU A 161 5.66 -7.68 6.05
N PHE A 162 5.35 -6.94 4.99
CA PHE A 162 6.31 -6.65 3.94
C PHE A 162 7.48 -5.82 4.50
N VAL A 163 8.70 -6.22 4.15
CA VAL A 163 9.94 -5.54 4.51
C VAL A 163 10.76 -5.35 3.24
N PRO A 164 11.29 -4.15 2.95
CA PRO A 164 12.12 -3.95 1.77
C PRO A 164 13.48 -4.62 1.99
N ILE A 165 13.87 -5.47 1.05
CA ILE A 165 15.15 -6.19 1.05
C ILE A 165 15.94 -5.83 -0.21
N LYS A 166 17.26 -5.98 -0.15
CA LYS A 166 18.09 -5.88 -1.34
C LYS A 166 17.79 -7.06 -2.27
N ALA A 167 17.62 -6.77 -3.56
CA ALA A 167 17.40 -7.78 -4.60
C ALA A 167 18.41 -7.60 -5.75
N PRO A 168 18.68 -8.66 -6.54
CA PRO A 168 19.49 -8.53 -7.74
C PRO A 168 18.88 -7.56 -8.75
N VAL A 169 19.74 -6.91 -9.54
CA VAL A 169 19.34 -6.18 -10.74
C VAL A 169 19.60 -7.10 -11.93
N LEU A 170 18.54 -7.50 -12.64
CA LEU A 170 18.66 -8.32 -13.85
C LEU A 170 18.74 -7.42 -15.07
N GLY A 171 19.85 -7.45 -15.83
CA GLY A 171 20.01 -6.64 -17.03
C GLY A 171 20.18 -5.13 -16.79
N GLU A 172 20.34 -4.37 -17.87
CA GLU A 172 20.34 -2.91 -17.79
C GLU A 172 18.95 -2.38 -17.46
N ARG A 173 18.89 -1.36 -16.58
CA ARG A 173 17.63 -0.75 -16.14
C ARG A 173 17.57 0.72 -16.53
N ARG A 174 16.43 1.15 -17.06
CA ARG A 174 16.16 2.52 -17.55
C ARG A 174 15.02 3.16 -16.75
N GLY A 175 15.09 3.00 -15.43
CA GLY A 175 14.12 3.58 -14.51
C GLY A 175 14.64 4.81 -13.77
N ARG A 176 13.77 5.35 -12.91
CA ARG A 176 14.10 6.46 -12.02
C ARG A 176 14.68 5.94 -10.73
N ARG A 177 15.53 6.75 -10.09
CA ARG A 177 15.98 6.50 -8.71
C ARG A 177 14.75 6.42 -7.80
N ALA A 178 14.69 5.41 -6.95
CA ALA A 178 13.57 5.17 -6.07
C ALA A 178 14.03 4.55 -4.74
N ALA A 179 13.10 4.46 -3.79
CA ALA A 179 13.26 3.67 -2.59
C ALA A 179 11.96 2.91 -2.29
N LEU A 180 12.11 1.63 -1.92
CA LEU A 180 11.06 0.89 -1.22
C LEU A 180 11.19 1.15 0.26
N CYS A 181 10.07 1.43 0.92
CA CYS A 181 10.06 1.78 2.33
C CYS A 181 8.92 1.08 3.06
N THR A 182 9.19 0.61 4.28
CA THR A 182 8.16 0.35 5.28
C THR A 182 8.32 1.22 6.51
N VAL A 183 7.21 1.70 7.06
CA VAL A 183 7.17 2.56 8.25
C VAL A 183 6.48 1.80 9.38
N LYS A 184 7.09 1.78 10.57
CA LYS A 184 6.61 1.06 11.75
C LYS A 184 5.47 1.81 12.46
N PRO A 185 4.73 1.15 13.37
CA PRO A 185 3.66 1.79 14.14
C PRO A 185 4.06 3.09 14.84
N ASN A 186 3.09 3.94 15.14
CA ASN A 186 3.25 5.16 15.95
C ASN A 186 4.21 6.24 15.41
N GLU A 187 4.81 6.05 14.24
CA GLU A 187 5.51 7.12 13.52
C GLU A 187 4.52 8.01 12.78
N ASP A 188 4.81 9.32 12.69
CA ASP A 188 4.07 10.19 11.78
C ASP A 188 4.46 9.85 10.34
N ILE A 189 3.46 9.46 9.52
CA ILE A 189 3.73 8.97 8.16
C ILE A 189 4.39 10.03 7.28
N GLY A 190 3.99 11.29 7.39
CA GLY A 190 4.58 12.39 6.61
C GLY A 190 6.04 12.61 6.97
N GLN A 191 6.36 12.71 8.27
CA GLN A 191 7.73 12.90 8.75
C GLN A 191 8.63 11.69 8.47
N ALA A 192 8.10 10.47 8.56
CA ALA A 192 8.83 9.26 8.20
C ALA A 192 9.23 9.27 6.72
N ILE A 193 8.31 9.64 5.83
CA ILE A 193 8.60 9.80 4.39
C ILE A 193 9.65 10.89 4.17
N GLU A 194 9.52 12.06 4.81
CA GLU A 194 10.53 13.12 4.73
C GLU A 194 11.91 12.62 5.18
N ALA A 195 11.99 11.80 6.23
CA ALA A 195 13.23 11.22 6.73
C ALA A 195 13.86 10.23 5.74
N VAL A 196 13.05 9.37 5.10
CA VAL A 196 13.50 8.45 4.04
C VAL A 196 14.04 9.24 2.85
N CYS A 197 13.32 10.28 2.43
CA CYS A 197 13.73 11.13 1.31
C CYS A 197 15.05 11.85 1.60
N ARG A 198 15.23 12.41 2.80
CA ARG A 198 16.53 12.96 3.23
C ARG A 198 17.64 11.91 3.20
N ARG A 199 17.38 10.68 3.69
CA ARG A 199 18.36 9.57 3.68
C ARG A 199 18.85 9.23 2.26
N HIS A 200 18.00 9.38 1.25
CA HIS A 200 18.32 9.05 -0.15
C HIS A 200 18.60 10.26 -1.05
N GLY A 201 18.57 11.49 -0.50
CA GLY A 201 18.76 12.72 -1.27
C GLY A 201 17.66 12.95 -2.31
N PHE A 202 16.41 12.72 -1.93
CA PHE A 202 15.23 12.97 -2.75
C PHE A 202 14.54 14.26 -2.30
N ASP A 203 14.91 15.39 -2.89
CA ASP A 203 14.24 16.67 -2.57
C ASP A 203 12.88 16.81 -3.27
N HIS A 204 12.67 16.05 -4.34
CA HIS A 204 11.45 15.99 -5.13
C HIS A 204 11.14 14.52 -5.46
N ALA A 205 9.92 14.08 -5.19
CA ALA A 205 9.49 12.70 -5.43
C ALA A 205 7.97 12.58 -5.59
N SER A 206 7.54 11.45 -6.14
CA SER A 206 6.16 10.98 -6.10
C SER A 206 6.07 9.77 -5.17
N ILE A 207 5.00 9.70 -4.38
CA ILE A 207 4.78 8.67 -3.37
C ILE A 207 3.56 7.85 -3.77
N ARG A 208 3.71 6.54 -3.71
CA ARG A 208 2.67 5.54 -3.90
C ARG A 208 2.71 4.58 -2.74
N GLY A 209 1.57 4.04 -2.35
CA GLY A 209 1.54 3.04 -1.31
C GLY A 209 0.19 2.85 -0.67
N ILE A 210 0.22 1.98 0.32
CA ILE A 210 -0.90 1.58 1.15
C ILE A 210 -0.39 1.46 2.59
N GLY A 211 -1.31 1.42 3.55
CA GLY A 211 -0.93 1.24 4.94
C GLY A 211 -2.13 1.36 5.87
N SER A 212 -1.86 1.61 7.15
CA SER A 212 -2.87 1.79 8.17
C SER A 212 -2.51 2.92 9.13
N LEU A 213 -3.50 3.64 9.64
CA LEU A 213 -3.33 4.77 10.56
C LEU A 213 -4.17 4.58 11.83
N VAL A 214 -3.74 5.23 12.92
CA VAL A 214 -4.52 5.36 14.16
C VAL A 214 -5.37 6.63 14.02
N GLY A 215 -6.56 6.46 13.46
CA GLY A 215 -7.40 7.57 13.02
C GLY A 215 -6.76 8.36 11.90
N ALA A 216 -7.34 9.52 11.58
CA ALA A 216 -6.72 10.47 10.65
C ALA A 216 -7.12 11.90 11.02
N ASP A 217 -6.21 12.84 10.85
CA ASP A 217 -6.49 14.28 10.88
C ASP A 217 -6.19 14.86 9.50
N PHE A 218 -7.15 15.59 8.94
CA PHE A 218 -7.03 16.20 7.62
C PHE A 218 -6.76 17.72 7.72
N ASP A 219 -6.21 18.28 6.64
CA ASP A 219 -5.91 19.71 6.54
C ASP A 219 -7.17 20.60 6.60
N ASP A 220 -8.32 20.08 6.17
CA ASP A 220 -9.60 20.80 6.19
C ASP A 220 -10.28 20.86 7.57
N GLY A 221 -9.68 20.23 8.59
CA GLY A 221 -10.23 20.18 9.95
C GLY A 221 -11.01 18.92 10.27
N SER A 222 -11.41 18.12 9.28
CA SER A 222 -12.08 16.84 9.50
C SER A 222 -11.13 15.80 10.10
N ALA A 223 -11.71 14.80 10.79
CA ALA A 223 -10.94 13.76 11.46
C ALA A 223 -11.72 12.44 11.53
N VAL A 224 -10.96 11.35 11.59
CA VAL A 224 -11.45 9.98 11.78
C VAL A 224 -10.93 9.45 13.11
N SER A 225 -11.83 8.91 13.94
CA SER A 225 -11.52 8.44 15.30
C SER A 225 -11.27 6.93 15.40
N SER A 226 -11.45 6.17 14.31
CA SER A 226 -11.21 4.73 14.28
C SER A 226 -9.75 4.41 14.59
N TYR A 227 -9.46 3.56 15.59
CA TYR A 227 -8.08 3.28 15.99
C TYR A 227 -7.33 2.35 15.02
N ALA A 228 -8.04 1.71 14.09
CA ALA A 228 -7.49 0.91 13.01
C ALA A 228 -8.20 1.27 11.70
N THR A 229 -7.41 1.54 10.67
CA THR A 229 -7.91 1.93 9.34
C THR A 229 -7.12 1.21 8.26
N GLU A 230 -7.72 0.94 7.10
CA GLU A 230 -6.94 0.66 5.88
C GLU A 230 -6.84 1.93 5.04
N VAL A 231 -5.67 2.19 4.50
CA VAL A 231 -5.33 3.42 3.77
C VAL A 231 -4.83 3.11 2.38
N LEU A 232 -5.34 3.87 1.42
CA LEU A 232 -4.82 3.97 0.06
C LEU A 232 -4.24 5.37 -0.14
N VAL A 233 -2.97 5.47 -0.55
CA VAL A 233 -2.43 6.75 -1.03
C VAL A 233 -3.03 7.04 -2.40
N THR A 234 -3.78 8.13 -2.52
CA THR A 234 -4.42 8.56 -3.78
C THR A 234 -3.58 9.60 -4.51
N GLY A 235 -2.77 10.37 -3.78
CA GLY A 235 -1.77 11.27 -4.34
C GLY A 235 -0.71 11.60 -3.30
N GLY A 236 0.57 11.44 -3.63
CA GLY A 236 1.63 11.74 -2.68
C GLY A 236 2.83 12.38 -3.37
N ALA A 237 3.39 13.41 -2.74
CA ALA A 237 4.52 14.14 -3.29
C ALA A 237 5.50 14.58 -2.20
N ILE A 238 6.77 14.68 -2.61
CA ILE A 238 7.79 15.45 -1.93
C ILE A 238 8.12 16.65 -2.80
N ARG A 239 8.11 17.83 -2.20
CA ARG A 239 8.50 19.10 -2.84
C ARG A 239 9.40 19.86 -1.90
N SER A 240 10.63 20.15 -2.32
CA SER A 240 11.65 20.77 -1.47
C SER A 240 11.77 20.09 -0.09
N GLY A 241 11.77 18.74 -0.08
CA GLY A 241 11.88 17.93 1.13
C GLY A 241 10.62 17.89 2.02
N ARG A 242 9.50 18.50 1.62
CA ARG A 242 8.22 18.47 2.36
C ARG A 242 7.26 17.45 1.77
N CYS A 243 6.65 16.64 2.63
CA CYS A 243 5.65 15.64 2.24
C CYS A 243 4.24 16.21 2.22
N THR A 244 3.48 15.87 1.16
CA THR A 244 2.01 15.99 1.11
C THR A 244 1.42 14.64 0.73
N LEU A 245 0.39 14.20 1.45
CA LEU A 245 -0.24 12.89 1.23
C LEU A 245 -1.77 13.04 1.22
N ASP A 246 -2.35 12.87 0.03
CA ASP A 246 -3.77 12.69 -0.19
C ASP A 246 -4.08 11.18 -0.10
N ILE A 247 -5.08 10.83 0.70
CA ILE A 247 -5.45 9.45 0.95
C ILE A 247 -6.96 9.24 0.82
N ALA A 248 -7.33 7.98 0.62
CA ALA A 248 -8.62 7.46 1.04
C ALA A 248 -8.37 6.43 2.17
N LEU A 249 -9.32 6.30 3.09
CA LEU A 249 -9.25 5.32 4.16
C LEU A 249 -10.64 4.77 4.51
N VAL A 250 -10.66 3.57 5.09
CA VAL A 250 -11.85 2.98 5.71
C VAL A 250 -11.57 2.64 7.17
N GLY A 251 -12.50 2.97 8.07
CA GLY A 251 -12.46 2.59 9.47
C GLY A 251 -13.13 1.23 9.73
N MET A 252 -13.11 0.79 10.99
CA MET A 252 -13.79 -0.45 11.41
C MET A 252 -15.33 -0.43 11.26
N ASP A 253 -15.92 0.75 11.11
CA ASP A 253 -17.35 0.94 10.82
C ASP A 253 -17.69 0.77 9.33
N GLY A 254 -16.67 0.63 8.47
CA GLY A 254 -16.84 0.55 7.02
C GLY A 254 -17.05 1.91 6.34
N GLU A 255 -17.03 3.01 7.11
CA GLU A 255 -17.18 4.36 6.56
C GLU A 255 -15.90 4.80 5.85
N ILE A 256 -16.07 5.41 4.69
CA ILE A 256 -14.97 5.85 3.83
C ILE A 256 -14.73 7.33 4.03
N SER A 257 -13.51 7.71 4.36
CA SER A 257 -13.05 9.10 4.43
C SER A 257 -11.91 9.34 3.46
N ALA A 258 -11.79 10.55 2.92
CA ALA A 258 -10.72 10.90 2.00
C ALA A 258 -10.33 12.37 2.16
N GLY A 259 -9.06 12.67 1.93
CA GLY A 259 -8.55 14.02 2.03
C GLY A 259 -7.03 14.09 2.16
N ARG A 260 -6.53 15.31 2.28
CA ARG A 260 -5.11 15.59 2.54
C ARG A 260 -4.80 15.45 4.01
N LEU A 261 -3.82 14.62 4.35
CA LEU A 261 -3.38 14.46 5.72
C LEU A 261 -2.73 15.72 6.27
N ARG A 262 -3.14 16.11 7.48
CA ARG A 262 -2.47 17.12 8.27
C ARG A 262 -1.07 16.67 8.66
N ARG A 263 -0.09 17.51 8.40
CA ARG A 263 1.32 17.23 8.74
C ARG A 263 1.52 17.06 10.25
N GLY A 264 2.25 16.02 10.67
CA GLY A 264 2.66 15.82 12.06
C GLY A 264 1.54 15.32 13.00
N ALA A 265 0.43 14.85 12.43
CA ALA A 265 -0.75 14.44 13.18
C ALA A 265 -1.16 12.97 12.98
N ASN A 266 -0.54 12.25 12.04
CA ASN A 266 -1.07 11.00 11.50
C ASN A 266 -0.12 9.82 11.77
N ALA A 267 -0.38 9.11 12.86
CA ALA A 267 0.40 7.95 13.29
C ALA A 267 0.05 6.69 12.50
N VAL A 268 1.06 5.95 12.07
CA VAL A 268 0.92 4.60 11.51
C VAL A 268 0.29 3.66 12.56
N CYS A 269 -0.70 2.86 12.15
CA CYS A 269 -1.28 1.82 13.00
C CYS A 269 -0.42 0.55 12.97
N VAL A 270 -0.40 -0.19 11.86
CA VAL A 270 0.40 -1.42 11.74
C VAL A 270 1.64 -1.17 10.88
N THR A 271 1.46 -0.69 9.66
CA THR A 271 2.56 -0.41 8.73
C THR A 271 2.10 0.51 7.61
N PHE A 272 3.06 1.12 6.91
CA PHE A 272 2.90 1.60 5.55
C PHE A 272 3.91 0.91 4.64
N GLU A 273 3.51 0.63 3.41
CA GLU A 273 4.35 0.10 2.35
C GLU A 273 4.35 1.08 1.20
N LEU A 274 5.53 1.61 0.89
CA LEU A 274 5.68 2.77 0.03
C LEU A 274 6.68 2.50 -1.09
N LEU A 275 6.33 2.98 -2.28
CA LEU A 275 7.26 3.26 -3.36
C LEU A 275 7.44 4.77 -3.48
N ILE A 276 8.66 5.25 -3.25
CA ILE A 276 9.03 6.65 -3.42
C ILE A 276 9.89 6.74 -4.67
N VAL A 277 9.41 7.44 -5.69
CA VAL A 277 10.12 7.61 -6.96
C VAL A 277 10.60 9.04 -7.08
N ALA A 278 11.91 9.24 -7.12
CA ALA A 278 12.51 10.55 -7.28
C ALA A 278 12.09 11.19 -8.61
N SER A 279 12.00 12.51 -8.61
CA SER A 279 11.77 13.32 -9.80
C SER A 279 12.79 14.45 -9.82
N ASP A 280 13.33 14.76 -10.99
CA ASP A 280 14.31 15.83 -11.16
C ASP A 280 13.65 17.21 -11.33
N GLU A 281 12.32 17.31 -11.24
CA GLU A 281 11.55 18.54 -11.48
C GLU A 281 11.05 19.19 -10.19
N GLU A 282 11.46 20.45 -9.97
CA GLU A 282 10.56 21.47 -9.44
C GLU A 282 9.41 21.60 -10.44
N SER A 283 8.30 20.90 -10.21
CA SER A 283 7.09 21.14 -11.01
C SER A 283 6.69 22.60 -10.80
N ALA A 284 6.86 23.42 -11.84
CA ALA A 284 6.43 24.81 -11.91
C ALA A 284 4.92 24.97 -11.67
#